data_AF-A0A815Y9X6-F1
#
_entry.id   AF-A0A815Y9X6-F1
#
_cell.length_a   1.000
_cell.length_b   1.000
_cell.length_c   1.000
_cell.angle_alpha   90.00
_cell.angle_beta   90.00
_cell.angle_gamma   90.00
#
_symmetry.space_group_name_H-M   'P 1'
#
loop_
_entity.id
_entity.type
_entity.pdbx_description
1 polymer ?
#
loop_
_entity_poly.entity_id
_entity_poly.type
_entity_poly.pdbx_seq_one_letter_code
_entity_poly.pdbx_strand_id
1 'polypeptide(L)'
;MDYIVPATCTDNEFRQMWIEFEWENKIVVNTTIRDLHLYLTYLLKSTNMRCLTPEKALSGDCGFMAANLYAKSIFGEDVLSNISIEKSAIHADAPVTGHIRIRAKSQGMALSMGDKINMTQKTGFKGVSALQK
;
A
#
# COMPACT_ATOMS: atom_id res chain seq x y z
N MET A 1 9.00 -5.88 10.74
CA MET A 1 7.57 -6.09 11.07
C MET A 1 7.32 -7.54 10.77
N ASP A 2 7.97 -8.39 11.55
CA ASP A 2 8.36 -9.72 11.08
C ASP A 2 7.21 -10.72 11.26
N TYR A 3 6.10 -10.24 11.82
CA TYR A 3 4.88 -10.98 12.06
C TYR A 3 3.81 -10.74 10.97
N ILE A 4 4.02 -9.83 10.01
CA ILE A 4 3.11 -9.63 8.86
C ILE A 4 3.63 -10.47 7.70
N VAL A 5 2.78 -11.32 7.14
CA VAL A 5 3.10 -12.22 6.03
C VAL A 5 2.19 -11.96 4.82
N PRO A 6 2.74 -11.92 3.58
CA PRO A 6 1.94 -11.72 2.39
C PRO A 6 0.96 -12.89 2.21
N ALA A 7 -0.31 -12.58 1.95
CA ALA A 7 -1.36 -13.58 1.76
C ALA A 7 -2.18 -13.28 0.50
N THR A 8 -2.99 -14.24 0.04
CA THR A 8 -3.95 -14.06 -1.06
C THR A 8 -5.36 -14.30 -0.57
N CYS A 9 -6.32 -13.55 -1.11
CA CYS A 9 -7.73 -13.85 -1.05
C CYS A 9 -8.37 -13.53 -2.40
N THR A 10 -9.57 -14.05 -2.61
CA THR A 10 -10.39 -13.71 -3.76
C THR A 10 -10.90 -12.27 -3.64
N ASP A 11 -11.25 -11.69 -4.78
CA ASP A 11 -11.85 -10.35 -4.86
C ASP A 11 -13.18 -10.26 -4.07
N ASN A 12 -13.96 -11.36 -4.02
CA ASN A 12 -15.17 -11.42 -3.18
C ASN A 12 -14.83 -11.41 -1.68
N GLU A 13 -13.88 -12.23 -1.24
CA GLU A 13 -13.45 -12.25 0.17
C GLU A 13 -12.88 -10.90 0.60
N PHE A 14 -12.07 -10.25 -0.26
CA PHE A 14 -11.57 -8.91 0.00
C PHE A 14 -12.71 -7.93 0.24
N ARG A 15 -13.72 -7.91 -0.64
CA ARG A 15 -14.89 -7.02 -0.48
C ARG A 15 -15.70 -7.31 0.78
N GLN A 16 -15.93 -8.58 1.11
CA GLN A 16 -16.66 -8.95 2.32
C GLN A 16 -15.90 -8.48 3.56
N MET A 17 -14.63 -8.83 3.70
CA MET A 17 -13.78 -8.37 4.80
C MET A 17 -13.70 -6.84 4.85
N TRP A 18 -13.59 -6.18 3.69
CA TRP A 18 -13.53 -4.73 3.61
C TRP A 18 -14.79 -4.08 4.19
N ILE A 19 -15.97 -4.66 3.97
CA ILE A 19 -17.24 -4.18 4.53
C ILE A 19 -17.34 -4.52 6.02
N GLU A 20 -16.95 -5.74 6.41
CA GLU A 20 -17.07 -6.25 7.79
C GLU A 20 -16.10 -5.58 8.79
N PHE A 21 -14.91 -5.16 8.33
CA PHE A 21 -13.89 -4.66 9.24
C PHE A 21 -14.24 -3.27 9.75
N GLU A 22 -14.42 -3.18 11.07
CA GLU A 22 -14.83 -1.98 11.78
C GLU A 22 -13.73 -0.91 11.78
N TRP A 23 -12.48 -1.32 11.98
CA TRP A 23 -11.38 -0.39 12.19
C TRP A 23 -10.74 0.02 10.88
N GLU A 24 -10.76 1.33 10.62
CA GLU A 24 -10.09 1.97 9.49
C GLU A 24 -9.04 2.97 9.98
N ASN A 25 -7.86 2.94 9.38
CA ASN A 25 -6.85 3.99 9.50
C ASN A 25 -6.53 4.55 8.11
N LYS A 26 -6.66 5.87 7.93
CA LYS A 26 -6.39 6.56 6.66
C LYS A 26 -5.08 7.33 6.76
N ILE A 27 -4.11 6.93 5.94
CA ILE A 27 -2.79 7.54 5.86
C ILE A 27 -2.71 8.41 4.59
N VAL A 28 -2.20 9.63 4.74
CA VAL A 28 -1.89 10.50 3.60
C VAL A 28 -0.51 10.13 3.04
N VAL A 29 -0.43 10.05 1.71
CA VAL A 29 0.83 9.77 1.02
C VAL A 29 1.72 11.01 1.06
N ASN A 30 2.86 10.88 1.72
CA ASN A 30 3.91 11.89 1.79
C ASN A 30 5.21 11.25 1.33
N THR A 31 5.69 11.61 0.14
CA THR A 31 6.86 10.97 -0.47
C THR A 31 7.63 11.91 -1.38
N THR A 32 8.86 11.54 -1.70
CA THR A 32 9.66 12.18 -2.76
C THR A 32 9.65 11.36 -4.06
N ILE A 33 9.05 10.17 -4.05
CA ILE A 33 8.91 9.30 -5.22
C ILE A 33 7.95 9.95 -6.22
N ARG A 34 8.31 9.94 -7.51
CA ARG A 34 7.55 10.56 -8.62
C ARG A 34 6.87 9.57 -9.55
N ASP A 35 7.11 8.28 -9.34
CA ASP A 35 6.58 7.19 -10.16
C ASP A 35 5.63 6.32 -9.34
N LEU A 36 4.44 6.04 -9.89
CA LEU A 36 3.37 5.32 -9.19
C LEU A 36 3.76 3.87 -8.92
N HIS A 37 4.36 3.18 -9.91
CA HIS A 37 4.77 1.79 -9.78
C HIS A 37 5.93 1.63 -8.79
N LEU A 38 6.88 2.56 -8.80
CA LEU A 38 7.99 2.61 -7.85
C LEU A 38 7.48 2.83 -6.43
N TYR A 39 6.51 3.74 -6.25
CA TYR A 39 5.88 3.96 -4.94
C TYR A 39 5.18 2.70 -4.44
N LEU A 40 4.37 2.05 -5.29
CA LEU A 40 3.69 0.80 -4.95
C LEU A 40 4.69 -0.30 -4.58
N THR A 41 5.76 -0.47 -5.36
CA THR A 41 6.82 -1.47 -5.10
C THR A 41 7.52 -1.21 -3.76
N TYR A 42 7.84 0.05 -3.46
CA TYR A 42 8.43 0.43 -2.18
C TYR A 42 7.48 0.18 -1.00
N LEU A 43 6.19 0.46 -1.19
CA LEU A 43 5.16 0.19 -0.18
C LEU A 43 5.01 -1.31 0.08
N LEU A 44 4.95 -2.15 -0.96
CA LEU A 44 4.86 -3.61 -0.82
C LEU A 44 6.06 -4.18 -0.05
N LYS A 45 7.28 -3.74 -0.39
CA LYS A 45 8.50 -4.18 0.27
C LYS A 45 8.55 -3.78 1.75
N SER A 46 8.08 -2.58 2.08
CA SER A 46 8.14 -2.05 3.45
C SER A 46 7.06 -2.62 4.37
N THR A 47 5.89 -2.95 3.83
CA THR A 47 4.73 -3.48 4.57
C THR A 47 4.65 -5.00 4.58
N ASN A 48 5.39 -5.67 3.69
CA ASN A 48 5.31 -7.11 3.45
C ASN A 48 3.89 -7.58 3.11
N MET A 49 3.12 -6.75 2.40
CA MET A 49 1.80 -7.10 1.88
C MET A 49 1.87 -7.61 0.45
N ARG A 50 0.87 -8.38 0.03
CA ARG A 50 0.71 -8.83 -1.35
C ARG A 50 -0.25 -7.90 -2.09
N CYS A 51 0.11 -7.49 -3.30
CA CYS A 51 -0.83 -6.84 -4.22
C CYS A 51 -1.80 -7.87 -4.81
N LEU A 52 -3.10 -7.62 -4.67
CA LEU A 52 -4.16 -8.45 -5.25
C LEU A 52 -4.67 -7.88 -6.58
N THR A 53 -4.41 -6.60 -6.86
CA THR A 53 -4.79 -5.99 -8.14
C THR A 53 -3.94 -6.55 -9.27
N PRO A 54 -4.54 -7.08 -10.35
CA PRO A 54 -3.79 -7.60 -11.49
C PRO A 54 -2.94 -6.53 -12.17
N GLU A 55 -1.77 -6.90 -12.68
CA GLU A 55 -0.83 -5.98 -13.34
C GLU A 55 -1.49 -5.21 -14.51
N LYS A 56 -2.37 -5.86 -15.28
CA LYS A 56 -3.13 -5.22 -16.36
C LYS A 56 -4.03 -4.07 -15.89
N ALA A 57 -4.50 -4.11 -14.64
CA ALA A 57 -5.32 -3.05 -14.06
C ALA A 57 -4.46 -1.96 -13.40
N LEU A 58 -3.17 -2.24 -13.15
CA LEU A 58 -2.18 -1.27 -12.68
C LEU A 58 -1.47 -0.59 -13.84
N SER A 59 -1.44 -1.20 -15.02
CA SER A 59 -0.84 -0.65 -16.23
C SER A 59 -1.78 0.36 -16.89
N GLY A 60 -1.34 1.62 -17.01
CA GLY A 60 -2.06 2.67 -17.73
C GLY A 60 -1.44 4.04 -17.53
N ASP A 61 -1.58 4.92 -18.52
CA ASP A 61 -1.00 6.28 -18.52
C ASP A 61 -1.94 7.36 -17.94
N CYS A 62 -2.98 6.97 -17.21
CA CYS A 62 -3.99 7.92 -16.70
C CYS A 62 -3.54 8.76 -15.50
N GLY A 63 -2.27 8.69 -15.11
CA GLY A 63 -1.71 9.47 -13.99
C GLY A 63 -2.30 9.12 -12.62
N PHE A 64 -3.10 8.07 -12.52
CA PHE A 64 -3.77 7.60 -11.31
C PHE A 64 -3.59 6.08 -11.18
N MET A 65 -3.48 5.57 -9.96
CA MET A 65 -3.40 4.14 -9.67
C MET A 65 -4.17 3.81 -8.39
N ALA A 66 -4.98 2.75 -8.49
CA ALA A 66 -5.63 2.13 -7.34
C ALA A 66 -5.19 0.67 -7.19
N ALA A 67 -4.87 0.25 -5.96
CA ALA A 67 -4.43 -1.11 -5.69
C ALA A 67 -5.01 -1.65 -4.37
N ASN A 68 -5.44 -2.91 -4.37
CA ASN A 68 -5.83 -3.63 -3.17
C ASN A 68 -4.67 -4.52 -2.71
N LEU A 69 -4.29 -4.38 -1.45
CA LEU A 69 -3.23 -5.14 -0.81
C LEU A 69 -3.79 -5.98 0.33
N TYR A 70 -3.20 -7.16 0.54
CA TYR A 70 -3.62 -8.06 1.59
C TYR A 70 -2.44 -8.78 2.24
N ALA A 71 -2.57 -9.00 3.54
CA ALA A 71 -1.65 -9.76 4.35
C ALA A 71 -2.37 -10.37 5.56
N LYS A 72 -1.69 -11.28 6.22
CA LYS A 72 -2.10 -11.80 7.53
C LYS A 72 -0.98 -11.59 8.54
N SER A 73 -1.33 -11.52 9.82
CA SER A 73 -0.37 -11.73 10.88
C SER A 73 -0.02 -13.23 11.01
N ILE A 74 1.10 -13.56 11.66
CA ILE A 74 1.43 -14.96 12.01
C ILE A 74 0.40 -15.61 12.95
N PHE A 75 -0.46 -14.80 13.59
CA PHE A 75 -1.58 -15.26 14.41
C PHE A 75 -2.89 -15.42 13.61
N GLY A 76 -2.82 -15.22 12.28
CA GLY A 76 -3.95 -15.40 11.37
C GLY A 76 -4.87 -14.17 11.21
N GLU A 77 -4.54 -13.04 11.85
CA GLU A 77 -5.34 -11.81 11.74
C GLU A 77 -5.17 -11.17 10.36
N ASP A 78 -6.29 -10.87 9.71
CA ASP A 78 -6.35 -10.25 8.39
C ASP A 78 -6.10 -8.74 8.43
N VAL A 79 -5.34 -8.24 7.46
CA VAL A 79 -5.23 -6.81 7.19
C VAL A 79 -5.30 -6.50 5.71
N LEU A 80 -6.15 -5.52 5.38
CA LEU A 80 -6.41 -5.06 4.03
C LEU A 80 -5.91 -3.63 3.89
N SER A 81 -5.38 -3.29 2.72
CA SER A 81 -5.13 -1.90 2.35
C SER A 81 -5.70 -1.61 0.97
N ASN A 82 -6.31 -0.44 0.81
CA ASN A 82 -6.65 0.14 -0.48
C ASN A 82 -5.78 1.38 -0.70
N ILE A 83 -5.04 1.37 -1.79
CA ILE A 83 -4.13 2.43 -2.21
C ILE A 83 -4.83 3.23 -3.30
N SER A 84 -4.77 4.55 -3.21
CA SER A 84 -5.28 5.48 -4.22
C SER A 84 -4.28 6.62 -4.35
N ILE A 85 -3.53 6.62 -5.44
CA ILE A 85 -2.39 7.52 -5.67
C ILE A 85 -2.42 8.12 -7.07
N GLU A 86 -1.83 9.30 -7.22
CA GLU A 86 -1.82 10.03 -8.48
C GLU A 86 -0.56 10.86 -8.68
N LYS A 87 -0.30 11.22 -9.93
CA LYS A 87 0.68 12.23 -10.34
C LYS A 87 -0.04 13.54 -10.62
N SER A 88 0.63 14.65 -10.34
CA SER A 88 0.11 15.96 -10.73
C SER A 88 0.01 16.06 -12.26
N ALA A 89 -1.17 16.45 -12.75
CA ALA A 89 -1.39 16.74 -14.17
C ALA A 89 -0.68 18.03 -14.63
N ILE A 90 -0.36 18.93 -13.70
CA ILE A 90 0.23 20.25 -13.99
C ILE A 90 1.76 20.19 -13.90
N HIS A 91 2.28 19.43 -12.94
CA HIS A 91 3.71 19.32 -12.67
C HIS A 91 4.16 17.87 -12.82
N ALA A 92 4.62 17.49 -14.02
CA ALA A 92 5.04 16.11 -14.32
C ALA A 92 6.13 15.56 -13.38
N ASP A 93 6.92 16.45 -12.79
CA ASP A 93 7.99 16.17 -11.82
C ASP A 93 7.56 16.22 -10.34
N ALA A 94 6.29 16.52 -10.05
CA ALA A 94 5.80 16.51 -8.69
C ALA A 94 5.82 15.08 -8.10
N PRO A 95 6.06 14.94 -6.79
CA PRO A 95 5.93 13.65 -6.12
C PRO A 95 4.51 13.09 -6.22
N VAL A 96 4.41 11.78 -6.06
CA VAL A 96 3.15 11.06 -5.95
C VAL A 96 2.37 11.57 -4.72
N THR A 97 1.08 11.81 -4.91
CA THR A 97 0.13 12.17 -3.85
C THR A 97 -0.96 11.12 -3.74
N GLY A 98 -1.73 11.13 -2.65
CA GLY A 98 -2.84 10.19 -2.49
C GLY A 98 -3.09 9.78 -1.05
N HIS A 99 -3.77 8.65 -0.89
CA HIS A 99 -4.09 8.08 0.41
C HIS A 99 -4.03 6.55 0.41
N ILE A 100 -3.81 6.02 1.60
CA ILE A 100 -3.82 4.58 1.90
C ILE A 100 -4.87 4.37 2.99
N ARG A 101 -5.89 3.57 2.71
CA ARG A 101 -6.88 3.14 3.71
C ARG A 101 -6.51 1.74 4.15
N ILE A 102 -6.37 1.55 5.46
CA ILE A 102 -5.99 0.29 6.07
C ILE A 102 -7.19 -0.17 6.90
N ARG A 103 -7.64 -1.40 6.70
CA ARG A 103 -8.71 -2.01 7.48
C ARG A 103 -8.26 -3.31 8.13
N ALA A 104 -8.64 -3.51 9.38
CA ALA A 104 -8.37 -4.73 10.14
C ALA A 104 -9.50 -5.01 11.14
N LYS A 105 -9.54 -6.23 11.67
CA LYS A 105 -10.49 -6.61 12.73
C LYS A 105 -10.20 -5.92 14.05
N SER A 106 -8.93 -5.74 14.40
CA SER A 106 -8.54 -5.02 15.61
C SER A 106 -8.03 -3.60 15.30
N GLN A 107 -8.31 -2.68 16.22
CA GLN A 107 -7.75 -1.33 16.18
C GLN A 107 -6.22 -1.34 16.18
N GLY A 108 -5.61 -2.18 17.02
CA GLY A 108 -4.16 -2.28 17.14
C GLY A 108 -3.48 -2.65 15.83
N MET A 109 -4.07 -3.56 15.05
CA MET A 109 -3.55 -3.92 13.73
C MET A 109 -3.64 -2.76 12.73
N ALA A 110 -4.81 -2.09 12.63
CA ALA A 110 -4.99 -0.95 11.73
C ALA A 110 -4.05 0.21 12.06
N LEU A 111 -3.86 0.51 13.35
CA LEU A 111 -2.95 1.56 13.81
C LEU A 111 -1.48 1.19 13.56
N SER A 112 -1.04 0.00 13.96
CA SER A 112 0.36 -0.43 13.81
C SER A 112 0.81 -0.49 12.34
N MET A 113 -0.07 -0.91 11.43
CA MET A 113 0.19 -0.87 9.98
C MET A 113 0.28 0.57 9.46
N GLY A 114 -0.59 1.47 9.94
CA GLY A 114 -0.52 2.89 9.61
C GLY A 114 0.78 3.55 10.08
N ASP A 115 1.21 3.25 11.30
CA ASP A 115 2.48 3.73 11.86
C ASP A 115 3.67 3.23 11.04
N LYS A 116 3.66 1.95 10.64
CA LYS A 116 4.70 1.39 9.77
C LYS A 116 4.80 2.13 8.44
N ILE A 117 3.67 2.44 7.82
CA ILE A 117 3.62 3.20 6.56
C ILE A 117 4.15 4.62 6.80
N ASN A 118 3.71 5.30 7.85
CA ASN A 118 4.20 6.64 8.20
C ASN A 118 5.72 6.68 8.45
N MET A 119 6.27 5.68 9.15
CA MET A 119 7.71 5.56 9.35
C MET A 119 8.47 5.37 8.03
N THR A 120 7.93 4.53 7.15
CA THR A 120 8.49 4.24 5.82
C THR A 120 8.58 5.50 4.94
N GLN A 121 7.59 6.39 5.05
CA GLN A 121 7.58 7.68 4.36
C GLN A 121 8.69 8.62 4.87
N LYS A 122 8.97 8.62 6.17
CA LYS A 122 10.00 9.47 6.80
C LYS A 122 11.43 9.04 6.49
N THR A 123 11.67 7.73 6.36
CA THR A 123 13.02 7.19 6.11
C THR A 123 13.57 7.51 4.71
N GLY A 124 12.71 7.97 3.79
CA GLY A 124 13.06 8.35 2.43
C GLY A 124 13.41 7.15 1.55
N PHE A 125 13.10 7.23 0.25
CA PHE A 125 13.55 6.25 -0.72
C PHE A 125 15.06 6.40 -0.92
N LYS A 126 15.87 5.58 -0.24
CA LYS A 126 17.28 5.41 -0.60
C LYS A 126 17.31 4.56 -1.87
N GLY A 127 17.55 5.21 -3.00
CA GLY A 127 17.54 4.57 -4.32
C GLY A 127 18.27 3.24 -4.32
N VAL A 128 17.67 2.24 -4.97
CA VAL A 128 18.36 1.00 -5.32
C VAL A 128 19.43 1.37 -6.35
N SER A 129 20.61 1.78 -5.90
CA SER A 129 21.81 1.96 -6.71
C SER A 129 22.56 0.64 -6.92
N ALA A 130 21.83 -0.48 -6.95
CA ALA A 130 22.40 -1.81 -7.12
C ALA A 130 21.43 -2.66 -7.94
N LEU A 131 21.49 -2.52 -9.26
CA LEU A 131 21.14 -3.53 -10.29
C LEU A 131 21.45 -2.95 -11.70
N GLN A 132 22.66 -2.40 -11.84
CA GLN A 132 23.32 -2.19 -13.13
C GLN A 132 24.78 -2.61 -12.96
N LYS A 133 25.02 -3.92 -12.85
CA LYS A 133 26.23 -4.62 -13.29
C LYS A 133 25.85 -6.07 -13.57
#